data_AF-A0A2W7IM35-F1
#
_entry.id   AF-A0A2W7IM35-F1
#
_cell.length_a   1.000
_cell.length_b   1.000
_cell.length_c   1.000
_cell.angle_alpha   90.00
_cell.angle_beta   90.00
_cell.angle_gamma   90.00
#
_symmetry.space_group_name_H-M   'P 1'
#
loop_
_entity.id
_entity.type
_entity.pdbx_description
1 polymer ?
#
loop_
_entity_poly.entity_id
_entity_poly.type
_entity_poly.pdbx_seq_one_letter_code
_entity_poly.pdbx_strand_id
1 'polypeptide(L)'
;MGKPSRDKGLRRERAIVETHLKCGIHAERVPLSGAVRYRGNGADVDLYVRGSEPVKAEVKARAEGDGFKTLERWLGGNDALFLWRDRAAPFVVLPLHVWLEIVGRSARCADPDSDRSRTRRARQAEEGALPPADAIAEATL
;
A
#
# COMPACT_ATOMS: atom_id res chain seq x y z
N MET A 1 -23.72 5.57 15.60
CA MET A 1 -22.47 5.98 14.92
C MET A 1 -22.77 7.28 14.19
N GLY A 2 -22.17 8.41 14.59
CA GLY A 2 -22.56 9.73 14.07
C GLY A 2 -22.04 10.04 12.65
N LYS A 3 -22.69 11.00 11.98
CA LYS A 3 -22.32 11.53 10.65
C LYS A 3 -20.82 11.89 10.53
N PRO A 4 -20.17 12.55 11.54
CA PRO A 4 -18.75 12.91 11.43
C PRO A 4 -17.80 11.72 11.34
N SER A 5 -18.10 10.63 12.05
CA SER A 5 -17.28 9.41 12.03
C SER A 5 -17.37 8.71 10.68
N ARG A 6 -18.56 8.70 10.07
CA ARG A 6 -18.79 8.13 8.73
C ARG A 6 -18.05 8.94 7.68
N ASP A 7 -18.14 10.26 7.74
CA ASP A 7 -17.47 11.14 6.78
C ASP A 7 -15.93 11.04 6.91
N LYS A 8 -15.41 10.85 8.14
CA LYS A 8 -13.98 10.56 8.36
C LYS A 8 -13.56 9.26 7.66
N GLY A 9 -14.31 8.16 7.85
CA GLY A 9 -14.02 6.89 7.16
C GLY A 9 -14.03 7.04 5.64
N LEU A 10 -15.10 7.64 5.12
CA LEU A 10 -15.29 7.87 3.69
C LEU A 10 -14.12 8.66 3.06
N ARG A 11 -13.63 9.69 3.75
CA ARG A 11 -12.46 10.47 3.31
C ARG A 11 -11.18 9.63 3.29
N ARG A 12 -10.97 8.74 4.25
CA ARG A 12 -9.77 7.90 4.32
C ARG A 12 -9.75 6.84 3.23
N GLU A 13 -10.88 6.17 3.01
CA GLU A 13 -11.05 5.21 1.91
C GLU A 13 -10.81 5.86 0.55
N ARG A 14 -11.33 7.08 0.32
CA ARG A 14 -11.06 7.84 -0.91
C ARG A 14 -9.60 8.21 -1.07
N ALA A 15 -8.96 8.69 0.00
CA ALA A 15 -7.54 9.06 -0.03
C ALA A 15 -6.63 7.85 -0.35
N ILE A 16 -6.98 6.66 0.15
CA ILE A 16 -6.28 5.42 -0.18
C ILE A 16 -6.41 5.13 -1.68
N VAL A 17 -7.64 5.12 -2.22
CA VAL A 17 -7.86 4.90 -3.67
C VAL A 17 -7.11 5.94 -4.51
N GLU A 18 -7.23 7.22 -4.19
CA GLU A 18 -6.55 8.30 -4.91
C GLU A 18 -5.03 8.15 -4.89
N THR A 19 -4.45 7.73 -3.75
CA THR A 19 -3.01 7.49 -3.63
C THR A 19 -2.57 6.37 -4.57
N HIS A 20 -3.31 5.26 -4.63
CA HIS A 20 -2.99 4.14 -5.52
C HIS A 20 -3.10 4.56 -6.99
N LEU A 21 -4.19 5.25 -7.37
CA LEU A 21 -4.40 5.72 -8.74
C LEU A 21 -3.27 6.67 -9.19
N LYS A 22 -2.82 7.59 -8.32
CA LYS A 22 -1.68 8.48 -8.59
C LYS A 22 -0.36 7.75 -8.79
N CYS A 23 -0.23 6.56 -8.21
CA CYS A 23 0.91 5.67 -8.42
C CYS A 23 0.74 4.71 -9.60
N GLY A 24 -0.31 4.87 -10.42
CA GLY A 24 -0.62 3.95 -11.52
C GLY A 24 -1.12 2.58 -11.08
N ILE A 25 -1.55 2.45 -9.81
CA ILE A 25 -2.11 1.22 -9.25
C ILE A 25 -3.63 1.32 -9.29
N HIS A 26 -4.27 0.37 -9.96
CA HIS A 26 -5.72 0.33 -10.01
C HIS A 26 -6.31 -0.04 -8.64
N ALA A 27 -7.25 0.78 -8.18
CA ALA A 27 -7.93 0.62 -6.90
C ALA A 27 -9.34 1.18 -6.98
N GLU A 28 -10.28 0.51 -6.32
CA GLU A 28 -11.69 0.90 -6.28
C GLU A 28 -12.22 0.89 -4.85
N ARG A 29 -13.21 1.74 -4.57
CA ARG A 29 -13.95 1.70 -3.31
C ARG A 29 -15.11 0.73 -3.44
N VAL A 30 -15.30 -0.13 -2.44
CA VAL A 30 -16.47 -1.02 -2.41
C VAL A 30 -17.73 -0.20 -2.01
N PRO A 31 -18.80 -0.22 -2.82
CA PRO A 31 -20.04 0.44 -2.46
C PRO A 31 -20.68 -0.17 -1.21
N LEU A 32 -21.25 0.65 -0.33
CA LEU A 32 -22.02 0.21 0.85
C LEU A 32 -21.25 -0.66 1.87
N SER A 33 -19.91 -0.70 1.84
CA SER A 33 -19.07 -1.50 2.75
C SER A 33 -19.44 -1.31 4.23
N GLY A 34 -19.73 -0.07 4.65
CA GLY A 34 -20.16 0.26 6.02
C GLY A 34 -21.64 0.05 6.34
N ALA A 35 -22.49 -0.25 5.36
CA ALA A 35 -23.94 -0.43 5.53
C ALA A 35 -24.35 -1.91 5.62
N VAL A 36 -23.61 -2.82 4.97
CA VAL A 36 -23.91 -4.26 4.98
C VAL A 36 -23.16 -4.94 6.13
N ARG A 37 -23.64 -4.75 7.37
CA ARG A 37 -23.07 -5.40 8.58
C ARG A 37 -23.28 -6.92 8.66
N TYR A 38 -23.92 -7.56 7.68
CA TYR A 38 -24.49 -8.89 7.89
C TYR A 38 -23.70 -10.08 7.33
N ARG A 39 -22.60 -9.92 6.58
CA ARG A 39 -21.97 -11.11 5.94
C ARG A 39 -20.44 -11.13 5.82
N GLY A 40 -19.69 -10.54 6.74
CA GLY A 40 -18.25 -10.83 6.91
C GLY A 40 -17.32 -10.65 5.69
N ASN A 41 -17.82 -10.09 4.59
CA ASN A 41 -17.18 -10.04 3.26
C ASN A 41 -17.07 -8.60 2.70
N GLY A 42 -17.35 -7.58 3.52
CA GLY A 42 -17.34 -6.20 3.08
C GLY A 42 -15.96 -5.60 3.26
N ALA A 43 -15.10 -5.71 2.24
CA ALA A 43 -13.91 -4.88 2.14
C ALA A 43 -14.32 -3.42 1.94
N ASP A 44 -13.45 -2.48 2.27
CA ASP A 44 -13.65 -1.05 2.01
C ASP A 44 -13.07 -0.64 0.64
N VAL A 45 -11.95 -1.27 0.26
CA VAL A 45 -11.19 -0.98 -0.95
C VAL A 45 -10.76 -2.28 -1.62
N ASP A 46 -10.93 -2.36 -2.93
CA ASP A 46 -10.39 -3.41 -3.79
C ASP A 46 -9.12 -2.91 -4.47
N LEU A 47 -8.02 -3.67 -4.37
CA LEU A 47 -6.72 -3.34 -4.95
C LEU A 47 -6.32 -4.36 -6.01
N TYR A 48 -6.07 -3.92 -7.25
CA TYR A 48 -5.75 -4.80 -8.37
C TYR A 48 -4.23 -4.93 -8.56
N VAL A 49 -3.55 -5.38 -7.50
CA VAL A 49 -2.08 -5.58 -7.47
C VAL A 49 -1.66 -7.00 -7.83
N ARG A 50 -2.63 -7.90 -8.03
CA ARG A 50 -2.42 -9.33 -8.34
C ARG A 50 -2.91 -9.75 -9.72
N GLY A 51 -3.47 -8.83 -10.51
CA GLY A 51 -4.16 -9.13 -11.76
C GLY A 51 -5.65 -8.79 -11.65
N SER A 52 -6.52 -9.64 -12.20
CA SER A 52 -7.97 -9.41 -12.23
C SER A 52 -8.66 -9.58 -10.88
N GLU A 53 -8.16 -10.47 -10.03
CA GLU A 53 -8.70 -10.69 -8.68
C GLU A 53 -8.19 -9.60 -7.71
N PRO A 54 -9.09 -8.88 -7.02
CA PRO A 54 -8.70 -7.82 -6.12
C PRO A 54 -8.15 -8.37 -4.80
N VAL A 55 -7.14 -7.69 -4.27
CA VAL A 55 -6.77 -7.74 -2.86
C VAL A 55 -7.79 -6.92 -2.09
N LYS A 56 -8.58 -7.60 -1.27
CA LYS A 56 -9.64 -7.00 -0.45
C LYS A 56 -9.04 -6.32 0.76
N ALA A 57 -9.29 -5.03 0.91
CA ALA A 57 -8.67 -4.23 1.96
C ALA A 57 -9.70 -3.55 2.88
N GLU A 58 -9.47 -3.70 4.18
CA GLU A 58 -10.17 -2.95 5.24
C GLU A 58 -9.43 -1.66 5.57
N VAL A 59 -10.15 -0.59 5.92
CA VAL A 59 -9.54 0.69 6.34
C VAL A 59 -9.90 1.03 7.79
N LYS A 60 -8.88 1.19 8.64
CA LYS A 60 -9.05 1.64 10.04
C LYS A 60 -8.25 2.92 10.30
N ALA A 61 -8.98 3.99 10.63
CA ALA A 61 -8.39 5.24 11.10
C ALA A 61 -8.68 5.46 12.60
N ARG A 62 -7.63 5.60 13.41
CA ARG A 62 -7.70 5.72 14.88
C ARG A 62 -6.64 6.70 15.41
N ALA A 63 -6.79 7.18 16.64
CA ALA A 63 -5.83 8.11 17.25
C ALA A 63 -4.59 7.38 17.78
N GLU A 64 -4.77 6.17 18.31
CA GLU A 64 -3.73 5.32 18.91
C GLU A 64 -3.45 4.06 18.09
N GLY A 65 -2.37 3.36 18.45
CA GLY A 65 -2.04 2.03 17.91
C GLY A 65 -2.62 0.89 18.74
N ASP A 66 -2.79 -0.28 18.11
CA ASP A 66 -3.37 -1.48 18.72
C ASP A 66 -2.41 -2.68 18.62
N GLY A 67 -2.61 -3.70 19.47
CA GLY A 67 -1.80 -4.94 19.48
C GLY A 67 -2.30 -6.05 18.55
N PHE A 68 -1.52 -7.14 18.41
CA PHE A 68 -1.75 -8.22 17.44
C PHE A 68 -3.20 -8.76 17.38
N LYS A 69 -3.79 -9.11 18.53
CA LYS A 69 -5.18 -9.63 18.59
C LYS A 69 -6.22 -8.65 18.01
N THR A 70 -5.98 -7.35 18.14
CA THR A 70 -6.85 -6.33 17.56
C THR A 70 -6.63 -6.21 16.06
N LEU A 71 -5.38 -6.26 15.61
CA LEU A 71 -5.03 -6.27 14.19
C LEU A 71 -5.65 -7.46 13.47
N GLU A 72 -5.54 -8.67 14.02
CA GLU A 72 -6.16 -9.89 13.49
C GLU A 72 -7.68 -9.77 13.41
N ARG A 73 -8.32 -9.27 14.46
CA ARG A 73 -9.77 -9.04 14.49
C ARG A 73 -10.23 -8.04 13.42
N TRP A 74 -9.44 -6.99 13.19
CA TRP A 74 -9.77 -5.98 12.19
C TRP A 74 -9.51 -6.43 10.77
N LEU A 75 -8.41 -7.15 10.55
CA LEU A 75 -8.12 -7.79 9.27
C LEU A 75 -9.25 -8.76 8.91
N GLY A 76 -9.67 -9.59 9.86
CA GLY A 76 -10.76 -10.54 9.67
C GLY A 76 -10.47 -11.45 8.47
N GLY A 77 -11.40 -11.50 7.51
CA GLY A 77 -11.25 -12.25 6.26
C GLY A 77 -10.67 -11.44 5.09
N ASN A 78 -10.21 -10.21 5.32
CA ASN A 78 -9.62 -9.38 4.27
C ASN A 78 -8.16 -9.75 4.01
N ASP A 79 -7.68 -9.47 2.80
CA ASP A 79 -6.30 -9.71 2.39
C ASP A 79 -5.34 -8.63 2.92
N ALA A 80 -5.85 -7.44 3.22
CA ALA A 80 -5.08 -6.31 3.68
C ALA A 80 -5.84 -5.46 4.71
N LEU A 81 -5.09 -4.82 5.60
CA LEU A 81 -5.59 -3.84 6.55
C LEU A 81 -4.77 -2.55 6.46
N PHE A 82 -5.40 -1.47 5.99
CA PHE A 82 -4.83 -0.13 6.02
C PHE A 82 -5.06 0.51 7.39
N LEU A 83 -3.98 0.94 8.02
CA LEU A 83 -4.00 1.63 9.30
C LEU A 83 -3.55 3.07 9.11
N TRP A 84 -4.41 4.00 9.52
CA TRP A 84 -4.14 5.42 9.40
C TRP A 84 -4.31 6.12 10.75
N ARG A 85 -3.17 6.34 11.42
CA ARG A 85 -3.12 7.12 12.65
C ARG A 85 -3.25 8.61 12.36
N ASP A 86 -3.95 9.35 13.21
CA ASP A 86 -4.11 10.79 13.04
C ASP A 86 -2.73 11.48 13.00
N ARG A 87 -2.52 12.34 11.98
CA ARG A 87 -1.26 13.07 11.71
C ARG A 87 -0.03 12.18 11.46
N ALA A 88 -0.22 10.93 11.03
CA ALA A 88 0.85 10.04 10.64
C ALA A 88 0.66 9.52 9.21
N ALA A 89 1.75 9.00 8.62
CA ALA A 89 1.68 8.24 7.38
C ALA A 89 0.91 6.92 7.61
N PRO A 90 0.06 6.49 6.66
CA PRO A 90 -0.60 5.21 6.74
C PRO A 90 0.39 4.06 6.52
N PHE A 91 0.08 2.89 7.06
CA PHE A 91 0.80 1.65 6.76
C PHE A 91 -0.17 0.50 6.52
N VAL A 92 0.35 -0.59 5.98
CA VAL A 92 -0.45 -1.75 5.56
C VAL A 92 0.00 -2.98 6.34
N VAL A 93 -0.96 -3.71 6.88
CA VAL A 93 -0.75 -5.06 7.43
C VAL A 93 -1.25 -6.07 6.41
N LEU A 94 -0.39 -7.05 6.12
CA LEU A 94 -0.67 -8.14 5.19
C LEU A 94 -0.37 -9.47 5.88
N PRO A 95 -1.20 -10.51 5.69
CA PRO A 95 -0.77 -11.89 5.90
C PRO A 95 0.49 -12.18 5.09
N LEU A 96 1.37 -13.04 5.61
CA LEU A 96 2.63 -13.35 4.94
C LEU A 96 2.41 -13.90 3.52
N HIS A 97 1.44 -14.78 3.31
CA HIS A 97 1.16 -15.36 1.99
C HIS A 97 0.73 -14.29 0.96
N VAL A 98 -0.13 -13.35 1.36
CA VAL A 98 -0.54 -12.18 0.57
C VAL A 98 0.66 -11.34 0.15
N TRP A 99 1.56 -11.06 1.11
CA TRP A 99 2.79 -10.33 0.83
C TRP A 99 3.69 -11.07 -0.17
N LEU A 100 3.94 -12.37 0.06
CA LEU A 100 4.78 -13.20 -0.80
C LEU A 100 4.25 -13.28 -2.24
N GLU A 101 2.93 -13.34 -2.42
CA GLU A 101 2.31 -13.29 -3.74
C GLU A 101 2.55 -11.96 -4.48
N ILE A 102 2.51 -10.83 -3.76
CA ILE A 102 2.73 -9.49 -4.32
C ILE A 102 4.21 -9.34 -4.71
N VAL A 103 5.13 -9.64 -3.79
CA VAL A 103 6.57 -9.51 -4.09
C VAL A 103 7.03 -10.52 -5.14
N GLY A 104 6.47 -11.72 -5.15
CA GLY A 104 6.78 -12.72 -6.17
C GLY A 104 6.40 -12.24 -7.58
N ARG A 105 5.28 -11.52 -7.73
CA ARG A 105 4.93 -10.85 -9.00
C ARG A 105 5.89 -9.72 -9.32
N SER A 106 6.20 -8.87 -8.35
CA SER A 106 7.15 -7.77 -8.53
C SER A 106 8.53 -8.28 -8.99
N ALA A 107 9.03 -9.37 -8.40
CA ALA A 107 10.32 -9.95 -8.76
C ALA A 107 10.35 -10.51 -10.19
N ARG A 108 9.22 -11.01 -10.71
CA ARG A 108 9.10 -11.48 -12.10
C ARG A 108 8.99 -10.35 -13.13
N CYS A 109 8.53 -9.19 -12.70
CA CYS A 109 8.41 -7.99 -13.54
C CYS A 109 9.59 -7.02 -13.35
N ALA A 110 10.48 -7.30 -12.39
CA ALA A 110 11.64 -6.47 -12.13
C ALA A 110 12.64 -6.63 -13.29
N ASP A 111 12.93 -5.52 -13.94
CA ASP A 111 14.12 -5.40 -14.78
C ASP A 111 15.36 -5.55 -13.88
N PRO A 112 16.29 -6.48 -14.17
CA PRO A 112 17.55 -6.61 -13.43
C PRO A 112 18.31 -5.28 -13.26
N ASP A 113 18.15 -4.32 -14.17
CA ASP A 113 18.81 -3.01 -14.12
C ASP A 113 18.13 -1.99 -13.21
N SER A 114 16.92 -2.27 -12.73
CA SER A 114 16.18 -1.38 -11.83
C SER A 114 16.79 -1.29 -10.43
N ASP A 115 17.41 -2.38 -9.95
CA ASP A 115 18.13 -2.43 -8.68
C ASP A 115 19.49 -1.71 -8.75
N ARG A 116 20.20 -1.81 -9.89
CA ARG A 116 21.41 -1.00 -10.14
C ARG A 116 21.07 0.49 -10.15
N SER A 117 19.97 0.86 -10.81
CA SER A 117 19.47 2.23 -10.86
C SER A 117 19.05 2.75 -9.47
N ARG A 118 18.43 1.90 -8.64
CA ARG A 118 18.07 2.23 -7.25
C ARG A 118 19.32 2.43 -6.39
N THR A 119 20.29 1.53 -6.49
CA THR A 119 21.57 1.61 -5.75
C THR A 119 22.38 2.84 -6.18
N ARG A 120 22.42 3.14 -7.48
CA ARG A 120 23.06 4.34 -8.03
C ARG A 120 22.41 5.63 -7.54
N ARG A 121 21.07 5.69 -7.49
CA ARG A 121 20.34 6.84 -6.93
C ARG A 121 20.57 7.01 -5.43
N ALA A 122 20.63 5.91 -4.67
CA ALA A 122 20.96 5.96 -3.24
C ALA A 122 22.39 6.48 -3.03
N ARG A 123 23.37 5.94 -3.77
CA ARG A 123 24.77 6.38 -3.73
C ARG A 123 24.94 7.85 -4.13
N GLN A 124 24.29 8.29 -5.21
CA GLN A 124 24.31 9.70 -5.64
C GLN A 124 23.64 10.65 -4.63
N ALA A 125 22.64 10.17 -3.88
CA ALA A 125 22.00 10.94 -2.81
C ALA A 125 22.87 11.04 -1.55
N GLU A 126 23.72 10.04 -1.28
CA GLU A 126 24.61 9.99 -0.12
C GLU A 126 25.97 10.67 -0.38
N GLU A 127 26.54 10.50 -1.57
CA GLU A 127 27.88 10.97 -1.93
C GLU A 127 27.88 12.27 -2.75
N GLY A 128 26.69 12.72 -3.21
CA GLY A 128 26.56 13.81 -4.18
C GLY A 128 26.87 13.35 -5.62
N ALA A 129 26.53 14.18 -6.60
CA ALA A 129 26.81 13.85 -8.00
C ALA A 129 28.33 13.70 -8.22
N LEU A 130 28.75 12.55 -8.76
CA LEU A 130 30.17 12.32 -9.09
C LEU A 130 30.68 13.43 -10.02
N PRO A 131 31.86 14.00 -9.75
CA PRO A 131 32.45 15.00 -10.62
C PRO A 131 32.64 14.42 -12.04
N PRO A 132 32.51 15.25 -13.10
CA PRO A 132 32.40 14.80 -14.48
C PRO A 132 33.57 13.95 -15.00
N ALA A 133 34.74 13.98 -14.34
CA ALA A 133 35.88 13.15 -14.68
C ALA A 133 35.65 11.66 -14.41
N ASP A 134 34.91 11.30 -13.35
CA ASP A 134 34.68 9.91 -12.96
C ASP A 134 33.49 9.27 -13.70
N ALA A 135 32.57 10.10 -14.21
CA ALA A 135 31.40 9.65 -14.97
C ALA A 135 31.75 9.06 -16.35
N ILE A 136 32.88 9.47 -16.94
CA ILE A 136 33.34 8.99 -18.25
C ILE A 136 33.95 7.58 -18.14
N ALA A 137 34.55 7.23 -17.00
CA ALA A 137 35.18 5.93 -16.79
C ALA A 137 34.16 4.78 -16.65
N GLU A 138 32.97 5.03 -16.11
CA GLU A 138 31.90 4.01 -15.99
C GLU A 138 31.21 3.69 -17.32
N ALA A 139 31.25 4.57 -18.33
CA ALA A 139 30.50 4.38 -19.57
C ALA A 139 31.18 3.42 -20.58
N THR A 140 32.39 2.92 -20.28
CA THR A 140 33.23 2.17 -21.24
C THR A 140 33.54 0.73 -20.79
N LEU A 141 32.88 0.23 -19.74
CA LEU A 141 33.01 -1.16 -19.25
C LEU A 141 31.65 -1.84 -19.17
#